data_AF-A0A2D5X015-F1
#
_entry.id   AF-A0A2D5X015-F1
#
_cell.length_a   1.000
_cell.length_b   1.000
_cell.length_c   1.000
_cell.angle_alpha   90.00
_cell.angle_beta   90.00
_cell.angle_gamma   90.00
#
_symmetry.space_group_name_H-M   'P 1'
#
loop_
_entity.id
_entity.type
_entity.pdbx_description
1 polymer ?
#
loop_
_entity_poly.entity_id
_entity_poly.type
_entity_poly.pdbx_seq_one_letter_code
_entity_poly.pdbx_strand_id
1 'polypeptide(L)'
;MFALSCVFIAQHAHVLSEVQTVSAPLVAKLSELERREDALQEQVELSEIHAAVKLGSLGEKLDVYVLPKETDFERLIASWELLSENLKKQGYLAKMSDISFGDPVDMIESGVRASPMRVNFAVHEKGMEYITKFIRLAGLLTVGDAITDEQLGKLMHSTEEENPAGIVALEQFLSLDLIRYARDVRAFESKLKRSFTSNAFANTLLEVTHESLLSDARDLLEGDYGRYMQEVNLWPVQFVTLKSAKMSDGGAEGWHVLEIEILVWERT
;
A
#
# COMPACT_ATOMS: atom_id res chain seq x y z
N MET A 1 8.51 29.57 66.69
CA MET A 1 8.65 29.64 65.22
C MET A 1 9.28 28.36 64.63
N PHE A 2 10.28 27.73 65.27
CA PHE A 2 10.88 26.47 64.79
C PHE A 2 9.97 25.23 64.84
N ALA A 3 9.12 25.10 65.87
CA ALA A 3 8.22 23.94 65.99
C ALA A 3 7.16 23.85 64.86
N LEU A 4 6.67 24.99 64.38
CA LEU A 4 5.70 25.02 63.26
C LEU A 4 6.36 24.59 61.94
N SER A 5 7.62 25.01 61.73
CA SER A 5 8.38 24.65 60.53
C SER A 5 8.68 23.15 60.47
N CYS A 6 8.96 22.50 61.60
CA CYS A 6 9.17 21.05 61.65
C CYS A 6 7.89 20.26 61.36
N VAL A 7 6.73 20.72 61.84
CA VAL A 7 5.44 20.09 61.55
C VAL A 7 5.09 20.22 60.06
N PHE A 8 5.31 21.39 59.46
CA PHE A 8 5.08 21.58 58.02
C PHE A 8 6.00 20.72 57.16
N ILE A 9 7.30 20.58 57.51
CA ILE A 9 8.22 19.71 56.78
C ILE A 9 7.84 18.24 56.91
N ALA A 10 7.42 17.79 58.10
CA ALA A 10 6.98 16.40 58.32
C ALA A 10 5.70 16.09 57.54
N GLN A 11 4.76 17.04 57.49
CA GLN A 11 3.52 16.89 56.74
C GLN A 11 3.76 16.93 55.23
N HIS A 12 4.69 17.75 54.75
CA HIS A 12 5.09 17.75 53.35
C HIS A 12 5.82 16.47 52.95
N ALA A 13 6.68 15.91 53.81
CA ALA A 13 7.33 14.62 53.57
C ALA A 13 6.32 13.46 53.52
N HIS A 14 5.27 13.51 54.33
CA HIS A 14 4.21 12.51 54.30
C HIS A 14 3.38 12.58 53.00
N VAL A 15 3.02 13.79 52.56
CA VAL A 15 2.32 14.01 51.28
C VAL A 15 3.21 13.63 50.08
N LEU A 16 4.51 13.93 50.11
CA LEU A 16 5.44 13.53 49.04
C LEU A 16 5.61 11.99 48.96
N SER A 17 5.63 11.32 50.11
CA SER A 17 5.66 9.86 50.21
C SER A 17 4.38 9.23 49.66
N GLU A 18 3.20 9.80 49.94
CA GLU A 18 1.91 9.34 49.40
C GLU A 18 1.79 9.55 47.89
N VAL A 19 2.30 10.67 47.37
CA VAL A 19 2.34 10.93 45.92
C VAL A 19 3.29 9.96 45.23
N GLN A 20 4.44 9.61 45.82
CA GLN A 20 5.34 8.60 45.24
C GLN A 20 4.74 7.19 45.24
N THR A 21 3.97 6.80 46.25
CA THR A 21 3.35 5.47 46.31
C THR A 21 2.12 5.32 45.40
N VAL A 22 1.41 6.41 45.10
CA VAL A 22 0.23 6.39 44.21
C VAL A 22 0.61 6.67 42.75
N SER A 23 1.58 7.56 42.49
CA SER A 23 1.93 7.97 41.11
C SER A 23 2.87 7.01 40.41
N ALA A 24 3.81 6.39 41.13
CA ALA A 24 4.75 5.42 40.55
C ALA A 24 4.07 4.21 39.89
N PRO A 25 3.06 3.55 40.51
CA PRO A 25 2.35 2.45 39.84
C PRO A 25 1.44 2.92 38.70
N LEU A 26 0.97 4.17 38.70
CA LEU A 26 0.16 4.76 37.62
C LEU A 26 1.01 5.09 36.39
N VAL A 27 2.21 5.65 36.57
CA VAL A 27 3.19 5.89 35.50
C VAL A 27 3.70 4.57 34.94
N ALA A 28 3.97 3.57 35.79
CA ALA A 28 4.36 2.24 35.33
C ALA A 28 3.27 1.55 34.49
N LYS A 29 2.00 1.72 34.86
CA LYS A 29 0.86 1.23 34.07
C LYS A 29 0.65 2.01 32.78
N LEU A 30 0.91 3.32 32.76
CA LEU A 30 0.87 4.14 31.54
C LEU A 30 1.93 3.66 30.54
N SER A 31 3.18 3.48 30.97
CA SER A 31 4.23 2.94 30.10
C SER A 31 3.97 1.50 29.65
N GLU A 32 3.29 0.68 30.47
CA GLU A 32 2.85 -0.66 30.06
C GLU A 32 1.70 -0.60 29.04
N LEU A 33 0.79 0.38 29.17
CA LEU A 33 -0.31 0.61 28.24
C LEU A 33 0.18 1.20 26.91
N GLU A 34 1.10 2.17 26.92
CA GLU A 34 1.77 2.71 25.72
C GLU A 34 2.48 1.58 24.97
N ARG A 35 3.28 0.74 25.67
CA ARG A 35 3.92 -0.42 25.03
C ARG A 35 2.94 -1.43 24.45
N ARG A 36 1.76 -1.58 25.04
CA ARG A 36 0.71 -2.45 24.51
C ARG A 36 -0.01 -1.80 23.33
N GLU A 37 -0.21 -0.49 23.36
CA GLU A 37 -0.77 0.28 22.25
C GLU A 37 0.16 0.23 21.04
N ASP A 38 1.46 0.52 21.23
CA ASP A 38 2.48 0.43 20.19
C ASP A 38 2.53 -0.98 19.57
N ALA A 39 2.58 -2.02 20.42
CA ALA A 39 2.60 -3.41 19.96
C ALA A 39 1.29 -3.83 19.26
N LEU A 40 0.14 -3.27 19.66
CA LEU A 40 -1.15 -3.54 19.02
C LEU A 40 -1.28 -2.78 17.70
N GLN A 41 -0.78 -1.55 17.62
CA GLN A 41 -0.74 -0.77 16.40
C GLN A 41 0.20 -1.40 15.37
N GLU A 42 1.38 -1.84 15.79
CA GLU A 42 2.33 -2.60 14.96
C GLU A 42 1.69 -3.89 14.41
N GLN A 43 0.92 -4.61 15.24
CA GLN A 43 0.18 -5.79 14.81
C GLN A 43 -0.98 -5.48 13.86
N VAL A 44 -1.64 -4.32 14.01
CA VAL A 44 -2.69 -3.87 13.11
C VAL A 44 -2.08 -3.48 11.76
N GLU A 45 -0.99 -2.73 11.72
CA GLU A 45 -0.31 -2.34 10.48
C GLU A 45 0.22 -3.56 9.71
N LEU A 46 0.83 -4.52 10.40
CA LEU A 46 1.20 -5.83 9.82
C LEU A 46 0.00 -6.62 9.32
N SER A 47 -1.11 -6.59 10.06
CA SER A 47 -2.35 -7.26 9.66
C SER A 47 -3.02 -6.56 8.50
N GLU A 48 -2.93 -5.24 8.37
CA GLU A 48 -3.43 -4.47 7.24
C GLU A 48 -2.61 -4.74 5.97
N ILE A 49 -1.27 -4.81 6.08
CA ILE A 49 -0.40 -5.24 4.98
C ILE A 49 -0.76 -6.68 4.53
N HIS A 50 -0.98 -7.60 5.47
CA HIS A 50 -1.38 -8.97 5.17
C HIS A 50 -2.82 -9.11 4.66
N ALA A 51 -3.76 -8.28 5.15
CA ALA A 51 -5.18 -8.32 4.81
C ALA A 51 -5.46 -7.62 3.48
N ALA A 52 -4.78 -6.50 3.18
CA ALA A 52 -4.89 -5.80 1.89
C ALA A 52 -4.43 -6.66 0.70
N VAL A 53 -3.62 -7.69 0.96
CA VAL A 53 -3.12 -8.65 -0.04
C VAL A 53 -4.03 -9.87 -0.19
N LYS A 54 -4.89 -10.16 0.81
CA LYS A 54 -5.73 -11.36 0.92
C LYS A 54 -7.08 -11.29 0.17
N LEU A 55 -7.09 -10.77 -1.04
CA LEU A 55 -8.27 -10.86 -1.93
C LEU A 55 -8.05 -11.96 -2.97
N GLY A 56 -8.86 -13.03 -2.94
CA GLY A 56 -8.91 -14.09 -3.96
C GLY A 56 -7.95 -15.27 -3.77
N SER A 57 -8.33 -16.44 -4.28
CA SER A 57 -7.42 -17.57 -4.47
C SER A 57 -6.26 -17.10 -5.36
N LEU A 58 -5.02 -17.22 -4.89
CA LEU A 58 -3.84 -16.81 -5.67
C LEU A 58 -3.80 -17.48 -7.05
N GLY A 59 -4.39 -18.68 -7.19
CA GLY A 59 -4.59 -19.34 -8.48
C GLY A 59 -5.56 -18.60 -9.41
N GLU A 60 -6.70 -18.11 -8.90
CA GLU A 60 -7.66 -17.33 -9.70
C GLU A 60 -7.04 -16.01 -10.20
N LYS A 61 -6.21 -15.37 -9.38
CA LYS A 61 -5.48 -14.16 -9.81
C LYS A 61 -4.51 -14.48 -10.95
N LEU A 62 -3.71 -15.54 -10.81
CA LEU A 62 -2.69 -15.90 -11.81
C LEU A 62 -3.28 -16.27 -13.17
N ASP A 63 -4.51 -16.80 -13.22
CA ASP A 63 -5.21 -17.13 -14.46
C ASP A 63 -5.69 -15.89 -15.25
N VAL A 64 -5.90 -14.77 -14.56
CA VAL A 64 -6.38 -13.51 -15.16
C VAL A 64 -5.22 -12.64 -15.66
N TYR A 65 -4.03 -12.73 -15.06
CA TYR A 65 -2.87 -11.92 -15.45
C TYR A 65 -2.06 -12.50 -16.62
N VAL A 66 -1.60 -11.61 -17.50
CA VAL A 66 -0.66 -11.97 -18.57
C VAL A 66 0.76 -11.96 -18.00
N LEU A 67 1.24 -13.13 -17.58
CA LEU A 67 2.60 -13.31 -17.08
C LEU A 67 3.62 -13.43 -18.23
N PRO A 68 4.81 -12.81 -18.11
CA PRO A 68 5.87 -12.98 -19.10
C PRO A 68 6.46 -14.40 -19.04
N LYS A 69 7.04 -14.86 -20.15
CA LYS A 69 7.74 -16.16 -20.22
C LYS A 69 9.12 -16.14 -19.54
N GLU A 70 9.71 -14.96 -19.45
CA GLU A 70 11.01 -14.73 -18.83
C GLU A 70 10.94 -13.41 -18.08
N THR A 71 11.42 -13.42 -16.83
CA THR A 71 11.50 -12.24 -15.98
C THR A 71 12.63 -11.32 -16.45
N ASP A 72 12.30 -10.08 -16.78
CA ASP A 72 13.28 -9.02 -17.00
C ASP A 72 13.70 -8.43 -15.64
N PHE A 73 14.69 -9.08 -15.03
CA PHE A 73 15.19 -8.67 -13.71
C PHE A 73 15.80 -7.26 -13.73
N GLU A 74 16.43 -6.84 -14.84
CA GLU A 74 17.03 -5.51 -14.95
C GLU A 74 15.95 -4.43 -14.90
N ARG A 75 14.87 -4.60 -15.65
CA ARG A 75 13.71 -3.70 -15.62
C ARG A 75 13.03 -3.67 -14.24
N LEU A 76 12.91 -4.83 -13.60
CA LEU A 76 12.33 -4.91 -12.26
C LEU A 76 13.19 -4.15 -11.24
N ILE A 77 14.50 -4.39 -11.23
CA ILE A 77 15.46 -3.67 -10.36
C ILE A 77 15.36 -2.17 -10.62
N ALA A 78 15.40 -1.73 -11.88
CA ALA A 78 15.30 -0.32 -12.24
C ALA A 78 14.00 0.34 -11.76
N SER A 79 12.88 -0.40 -11.76
CA SER A 79 11.60 0.09 -11.23
C SER A 79 11.65 0.32 -9.72
N TRP A 80 12.30 -0.57 -8.97
CA TRP A 80 12.52 -0.45 -7.53
C TRP A 80 13.53 0.65 -7.18
N GLU A 81 14.60 0.78 -7.95
CA GLU A 81 15.58 1.85 -7.79
C GLU A 81 14.94 3.22 -8.04
N LEU A 82 14.12 3.37 -9.07
CA LEU A 82 13.40 4.61 -9.33
C LEU A 82 12.41 4.96 -8.20
N LEU A 83 11.72 3.96 -7.65
CA LEU A 83 10.87 4.14 -6.46
C LEU A 83 11.70 4.60 -5.27
N SER A 84 12.84 3.95 -5.02
CA SER A 84 13.78 4.27 -3.94
C SER A 84 14.30 5.70 -4.05
N GLU A 85 14.70 6.13 -5.25
CA GLU A 85 15.13 7.50 -5.50
C GLU A 85 14.02 8.51 -5.26
N ASN A 86 12.79 8.22 -5.70
CA ASN A 86 11.64 9.08 -5.45
C ASN A 86 11.34 9.22 -3.95
N LEU A 87 11.35 8.11 -3.20
CA LEU A 87 11.11 8.13 -1.76
C LEU A 87 12.24 8.83 -0.98
N LYS A 88 13.49 8.69 -1.42
CA LYS A 88 14.63 9.45 -0.86
C LYS A 88 14.46 10.95 -1.07
N LYS A 89 14.05 11.37 -2.28
CA LYS A 89 13.79 12.80 -2.59
C LYS A 89 12.69 13.39 -1.70
N GLN A 90 11.68 12.59 -1.35
CA GLN A 90 10.58 12.99 -0.47
C GLN A 90 10.93 12.90 1.02
N GLY A 91 12.10 12.35 1.39
CA GLY A 91 12.51 12.16 2.78
C GLY A 91 11.84 10.97 3.47
N TYR A 92 11.18 10.08 2.72
CA TYR A 92 10.48 8.91 3.26
C TYR A 92 11.34 7.64 3.28
N LEU A 93 12.52 7.67 2.65
CA LEU A 93 13.44 6.55 2.62
C LEU A 93 14.86 7.02 2.92
N ALA A 94 15.51 6.39 3.89
CA ALA A 94 16.91 6.63 4.22
C ALA A 94 17.81 5.70 3.43
N LYS A 95 17.46 4.41 3.36
CA LYS A 95 18.28 3.40 2.71
C LYS A 95 17.44 2.26 2.15
N MET A 96 17.89 1.72 1.01
CA MET A 96 17.45 0.44 0.44
C MET A 96 18.67 -0.48 0.39
N SER A 97 18.49 -1.76 0.73
CA SER A 97 19.52 -2.77 0.50
C SER A 97 19.63 -3.13 -0.98
N ASP A 98 20.68 -3.87 -1.33
CA ASP A 98 20.71 -4.54 -2.62
C ASP A 98 19.53 -5.52 -2.75
N ILE A 99 19.04 -5.68 -3.97
CA ILE A 99 17.97 -6.63 -4.30
C ILE A 99 18.60 -7.99 -4.53
N SER A 100 18.07 -9.02 -3.87
CA SER A 100 18.54 -10.40 -4.05
C SER A 100 17.41 -11.30 -4.54
N PHE A 101 17.74 -12.18 -5.47
CA PHE A 101 16.82 -13.17 -6.03
C PHE A 101 17.18 -14.56 -5.52
N GLY A 102 16.18 -15.31 -5.05
CA GLY A 102 16.30 -16.72 -4.71
C GLY A 102 16.05 -17.61 -5.92
N ASP A 103 16.31 -18.90 -5.73
CA ASP A 103 16.04 -19.90 -6.76
C ASP A 103 14.54 -19.94 -7.11
N PRO A 104 14.17 -20.03 -8.39
CA PRO A 104 12.78 -20.11 -8.79
C PRO A 104 12.11 -21.38 -8.26
N VAL A 105 10.85 -21.24 -7.83
CA VAL A 105 10.03 -22.34 -7.35
C VAL A 105 8.93 -22.60 -8.38
N ASP A 106 8.92 -23.81 -8.97
CA ASP A 106 7.89 -24.23 -9.90
C ASP A 106 6.59 -24.56 -9.15
N MET A 107 5.48 -23.98 -9.58
CA MET A 107 4.14 -24.37 -9.11
C MET A 107 3.51 -25.28 -10.16
N ILE A 108 3.78 -26.58 -10.00
CA ILE A 108 3.50 -27.66 -10.98
C ILE A 108 2.02 -27.70 -11.40
N GLU A 109 1.09 -27.24 -10.56
CA GLU A 109 -0.35 -27.27 -10.85
C GLU A 109 -0.85 -26.09 -11.71
N SER A 110 -0.07 -25.01 -11.88
CA SER A 110 -0.53 -23.75 -12.50
C SER A 110 0.27 -23.33 -13.75
N GLY A 111 1.32 -24.05 -14.14
CA GLY A 111 2.14 -23.66 -15.31
C GLY A 111 2.83 -22.30 -15.11
N VAL A 112 3.13 -21.97 -13.86
CA VAL A 112 3.80 -20.75 -13.45
C VAL A 112 4.97 -21.06 -12.55
N ARG A 113 5.92 -20.13 -12.52
CA ARG A 113 7.10 -20.16 -11.68
C ARG A 113 7.18 -18.86 -10.90
N ALA A 114 7.66 -18.94 -9.67
CA ALA A 114 7.85 -17.79 -8.80
C ALA A 114 9.31 -17.66 -8.39
N SER A 115 9.92 -16.51 -8.64
CA SER A 115 11.26 -16.18 -8.18
C SER A 115 11.16 -15.29 -6.93
N PRO A 116 11.62 -15.76 -5.74
CA PRO A 116 11.60 -14.94 -4.54
C PRO A 116 12.57 -13.76 -4.69
N MET A 117 12.11 -12.55 -4.42
CA MET A 117 12.94 -11.34 -4.39
C MET A 117 12.90 -10.75 -2.99
N ARG A 118 14.07 -10.46 -2.43
CA ARG A 118 14.22 -9.88 -1.08
C ARG A 118 14.89 -8.53 -1.15
N VAL A 119 14.34 -7.58 -0.39
CA VAL A 119 14.86 -6.23 -0.25
C VAL A 119 14.47 -5.67 1.12
N ASN A 120 15.38 -4.91 1.71
CA ASN A 120 15.20 -4.28 3.01
C ASN A 120 15.23 -2.75 2.85
N PHE A 121 14.36 -2.06 3.58
CA PHE A 121 14.23 -0.61 3.57
C PHE A 121 14.38 -0.05 4.98
N ALA A 122 15.12 1.06 5.11
CA ALA A 122 15.03 1.94 6.26
C ALA A 122 14.13 3.11 5.87
N VAL A 123 12.88 3.07 6.31
CA VAL A 123 11.76 3.79 5.68
C VAL A 123 10.87 4.43 6.74
N HIS A 124 10.29 5.58 6.45
CA HIS A 124 9.27 6.20 7.27
C HIS A 124 7.88 5.56 6.99
N GLU A 125 6.93 5.62 7.92
CA GLU A 125 5.52 5.20 7.73
C GLU A 125 4.93 5.52 6.34
N LYS A 126 5.01 6.79 5.91
CA LYS A 126 4.56 7.19 4.55
C LYS A 126 5.27 6.42 3.44
N GLY A 127 6.57 6.17 3.56
CA GLY A 127 7.30 5.37 2.58
C GLY A 127 6.82 3.92 2.52
N MET A 128 6.38 3.35 3.65
CA MET A 128 5.78 2.01 3.69
C MET A 128 4.46 1.96 2.93
N GLU A 129 3.62 2.98 3.06
CA GLU A 129 2.38 3.12 2.27
C GLU A 129 2.70 3.11 0.77
N TYR A 130 3.70 3.88 0.33
CA TYR A 130 4.10 3.94 -1.07
C TYR A 130 4.65 2.60 -1.58
N ILE A 131 5.47 1.90 -0.78
CA ILE A 131 5.98 0.56 -1.13
C ILE A 131 4.83 -0.43 -1.28
N THR A 132 3.87 -0.40 -0.35
CA THR A 132 2.69 -1.26 -0.39
C THR A 132 1.82 -0.98 -1.62
N LYS A 133 1.55 0.30 -1.92
CA LYS A 133 0.84 0.72 -3.14
C LYS A 133 1.56 0.23 -4.40
N PHE A 134 2.88 0.38 -4.47
CA PHE A 134 3.67 -0.11 -5.60
C PHE A 134 3.52 -1.62 -5.81
N ILE A 135 3.62 -2.43 -4.74
CA ILE A 135 3.44 -3.89 -4.82
C ILE A 135 2.02 -4.25 -5.28
N ARG A 136 0.99 -3.55 -4.77
CA ARG A 136 -0.42 -3.80 -5.14
C ARG A 136 -0.73 -3.46 -6.60
N LEU A 137 -0.06 -2.45 -7.14
CA LEU A 137 -0.25 -1.99 -8.52
C LEU A 137 0.61 -2.75 -9.54
N ALA A 138 1.58 -3.53 -9.09
CA ALA A 138 2.45 -4.29 -9.96
C ALA A 138 1.67 -5.37 -10.72
N GLY A 139 1.87 -5.43 -12.04
CA GLY A 139 1.13 -6.32 -12.93
C GLY A 139 -0.26 -5.84 -13.33
N LEU A 140 -0.73 -4.68 -12.86
CA LEU A 140 -1.94 -4.05 -13.37
C LEU A 140 -1.61 -3.22 -14.61
N LEU A 141 -2.36 -3.40 -15.70
CA LEU A 141 -2.13 -2.66 -16.95
C LEU A 141 -3.20 -1.59 -17.15
N THR A 142 -4.44 -1.93 -16.83
CA THR A 142 -5.62 -1.14 -17.18
C THR A 142 -6.42 -0.71 -15.95
N VAL A 143 -7.33 0.24 -16.16
CA VAL A 143 -8.33 0.64 -15.16
C VAL A 143 -9.18 -0.55 -14.72
N GLY A 144 -9.51 -1.46 -15.65
CA GLY A 144 -10.26 -2.69 -15.35
C GLY A 144 -9.53 -3.60 -14.37
N ASP A 145 -8.21 -3.72 -14.49
CA ASP A 145 -7.39 -4.56 -13.59
C ASP A 145 -7.33 -4.00 -12.15
N ALA A 146 -7.56 -2.69 -11.99
CA ALA A 146 -7.51 -2.00 -10.71
C ALA A 146 -8.84 -2.00 -9.93
N ILE A 147 -9.91 -2.54 -10.53
CA ILE A 147 -11.27 -2.58 -9.97
C ILE A 147 -11.64 -4.03 -9.66
N THR A 148 -12.35 -4.28 -8.56
CA THR A 148 -12.84 -5.63 -8.21
C THR A 148 -14.07 -6.03 -9.02
N ASP A 149 -14.37 -7.33 -9.12
CA ASP A 149 -15.58 -7.82 -9.80
C ASP A 149 -16.88 -7.24 -9.21
N GLU A 150 -16.91 -7.01 -7.88
CA GLU A 150 -18.06 -6.37 -7.22
C GLU A 150 -18.23 -4.92 -7.68
N GLN A 151 -17.13 -4.15 -7.71
CA GLN A 151 -17.13 -2.77 -8.16
C GLN A 151 -17.46 -2.66 -9.65
N LEU A 152 -16.95 -3.58 -10.47
CA LEU A 152 -17.32 -3.70 -11.88
C LEU A 152 -18.82 -4.00 -12.01
N GLY A 153 -19.35 -4.92 -11.20
CA GLY A 153 -20.78 -5.23 -11.15
C GLY A 153 -21.63 -4.00 -10.82
N LYS A 154 -21.22 -3.18 -9.85
CA LYS A 154 -21.90 -1.90 -9.54
C LYS A 154 -21.92 -0.95 -10.74
N LEU A 155 -20.79 -0.78 -11.46
CA LEU A 155 -20.70 0.07 -12.64
C LEU A 155 -21.56 -0.46 -13.80
N MET A 156 -21.54 -1.77 -14.03
CA MET A 156 -22.33 -2.44 -15.07
C MET A 156 -23.82 -2.29 -14.79
N HIS A 157 -24.25 -2.59 -13.57
CA HIS A 157 -25.64 -2.45 -13.17
C HIS A 157 -26.14 -1.00 -13.30
N SER A 158 -25.37 -0.03 -12.81
CA SER A 158 -25.70 1.39 -12.96
C SER A 158 -25.73 1.84 -14.43
N THR A 159 -24.89 1.23 -15.29
CA THR A 159 -24.90 1.49 -16.74
C THR A 159 -26.17 0.96 -17.40
N GLU A 160 -26.57 -0.27 -17.07
CA GLU A 160 -27.77 -0.90 -17.60
C GLU A 160 -29.05 -0.17 -17.19
N GLU A 161 -29.13 0.29 -15.94
CA GLU A 161 -30.30 1.03 -15.44
C GLU A 161 -30.45 2.40 -16.09
N GLU A 162 -29.34 3.10 -16.33
CA GLU A 162 -29.38 4.49 -16.79
C GLU A 162 -29.32 4.63 -18.31
N ASN A 163 -28.31 4.02 -18.93
CA ASN A 163 -28.08 4.10 -20.37
C ASN A 163 -27.36 2.84 -20.86
N PRO A 164 -28.09 1.80 -21.31
CA PRO A 164 -27.51 0.57 -21.83
C PRO A 164 -26.51 0.81 -22.97
N ALA A 165 -26.71 1.84 -23.80
CA ALA A 165 -25.78 2.20 -24.87
C ALA A 165 -24.45 2.78 -24.36
N GLY A 166 -24.40 3.21 -23.09
CA GLY A 166 -23.21 3.66 -22.39
C GLY A 166 -22.20 2.55 -22.10
N ILE A 167 -22.56 1.28 -22.30
CA ILE A 167 -21.67 0.13 -22.07
C ILE A 167 -20.35 0.24 -22.85
N VAL A 168 -20.41 0.71 -24.09
CA VAL A 168 -19.21 0.90 -24.93
C VAL A 168 -18.27 1.95 -24.32
N ALA A 169 -18.82 3.00 -23.70
CA ALA A 169 -18.00 4.02 -23.04
C ALA A 169 -17.37 3.48 -21.75
N LEU A 170 -18.09 2.63 -21.00
CA LEU A 170 -17.58 1.95 -19.83
C LEU A 170 -16.44 0.98 -20.20
N GLU A 171 -16.63 0.13 -21.22
CA GLU A 171 -15.59 -0.79 -21.71
C GLU A 171 -14.33 -0.04 -22.16
N GLN A 172 -14.51 1.08 -22.88
CA GLN A 172 -13.39 1.95 -23.28
C GLN A 172 -12.66 2.53 -22.07
N PHE A 173 -13.39 2.91 -21.01
CA PHE A 173 -12.81 3.41 -19.77
C PHE A 173 -12.02 2.32 -19.04
N LEU A 174 -12.59 1.12 -18.91
CA LEU A 174 -11.93 -0.02 -18.28
C LEU A 174 -10.66 -0.45 -19.04
N SER A 175 -10.64 -0.28 -20.36
CA SER A 175 -9.48 -0.59 -21.21
C SER A 175 -8.39 0.49 -21.20
N LEU A 176 -8.57 1.60 -20.47
CA LEU A 176 -7.56 2.65 -20.38
C LEU A 176 -6.32 2.14 -19.65
N ASP A 177 -5.16 2.45 -20.21
CA ASP A 177 -3.87 2.25 -19.54
C ASP A 177 -3.84 3.01 -18.19
N LEU A 178 -3.47 2.30 -17.13
CA LEU A 178 -3.61 2.76 -15.75
C LEU A 178 -2.73 3.98 -15.46
N ILE A 179 -1.50 4.01 -15.99
CA ILE A 179 -0.59 5.16 -15.80
C ILE A 179 -1.09 6.39 -16.55
N ARG A 180 -1.71 6.23 -17.73
CA ARG A 180 -2.39 7.34 -18.41
C ARG A 180 -3.59 7.84 -17.62
N TYR A 181 -4.42 6.93 -17.09
CA TYR A 181 -5.56 7.32 -16.26
C TYR A 181 -5.11 8.11 -15.03
N ALA A 182 -4.15 7.60 -14.26
CA ALA A 182 -3.66 8.23 -13.04
C ALA A 182 -3.12 9.66 -13.25
N ARG A 183 -2.60 9.95 -14.45
CA ARG A 183 -2.06 11.28 -14.80
C ARG A 183 -3.11 12.28 -15.26
N ASP A 184 -4.27 11.84 -15.75
CA ASP A 184 -5.35 12.73 -16.22
C ASP A 184 -6.74 12.19 -15.87
N VAL A 185 -6.91 11.89 -14.57
CA VAL A 185 -8.14 11.31 -14.01
C VAL A 185 -9.38 12.13 -14.41
N ARG A 186 -9.28 13.46 -14.30
CA ARG A 186 -10.41 14.37 -14.58
C ARG A 186 -10.87 14.29 -16.02
N ALA A 187 -9.96 14.23 -17.00
CA ALA A 187 -10.36 14.16 -18.40
C ALA A 187 -11.07 12.84 -18.72
N PHE A 188 -10.51 11.71 -18.26
CA PHE A 188 -11.09 10.39 -18.53
C PHE A 188 -12.43 10.17 -17.85
N GLU A 189 -12.56 10.54 -16.57
CA GLU A 189 -13.83 10.43 -15.86
C GLU A 189 -14.89 11.39 -16.44
N SER A 190 -14.50 12.62 -16.79
CA SER A 190 -15.45 13.56 -17.41
C SER A 190 -15.93 13.06 -18.77
N LYS A 191 -15.05 12.39 -19.54
CA LYS A 191 -15.42 11.76 -20.82
C LYS A 191 -16.41 10.63 -20.60
N LEU A 192 -16.18 9.76 -19.61
CA LEU A 192 -17.11 8.68 -19.27
C LEU A 192 -18.45 9.25 -18.81
N LYS A 193 -18.44 10.22 -17.89
CA LYS A 193 -19.64 10.89 -17.35
C LYS A 193 -20.50 11.53 -18.44
N ARG A 194 -19.95 11.99 -19.57
CA ARG A 194 -20.75 12.55 -20.69
C ARG A 194 -21.67 11.54 -21.37
N SER A 195 -21.39 10.25 -21.24
CA SER A 195 -22.25 9.17 -21.77
C SER A 195 -23.45 8.89 -20.87
N PHE A 196 -23.49 9.52 -19.69
CA PHE A 196 -24.51 9.36 -18.65
C PHE A 196 -25.09 10.74 -18.33
N THR A 197 -26.36 10.80 -17.97
CA THR A 197 -27.11 12.05 -17.74
C THR A 197 -27.49 12.26 -16.28
N SER A 198 -27.44 11.20 -15.48
CA SER A 198 -27.86 11.20 -14.08
C SER A 198 -26.67 11.35 -13.13
N ASN A 199 -26.97 11.86 -11.94
CA ASN A 199 -26.00 11.90 -10.84
C ASN A 199 -25.79 10.52 -10.20
N ALA A 200 -26.65 9.53 -10.46
CA ALA A 200 -26.54 8.21 -9.86
C ALA A 200 -25.28 7.49 -10.35
N PHE A 201 -25.10 7.38 -11.67
CA PHE A 201 -23.87 6.81 -12.24
C PHE A 201 -22.63 7.60 -11.81
N ALA A 202 -22.71 8.94 -11.77
CA ALA A 202 -21.59 9.77 -11.35
C ALA A 202 -21.17 9.47 -9.90
N ASN A 203 -22.12 9.21 -9.01
CA ASN A 203 -21.84 8.83 -7.62
C ASN A 203 -21.25 7.42 -7.53
N THR A 204 -21.80 6.44 -8.27
CA THR A 204 -21.25 5.08 -8.35
C THR A 204 -19.81 5.09 -8.84
N LEU A 205 -19.52 5.88 -9.89
CA LEU A 205 -18.18 6.04 -10.41
C LEU A 205 -17.23 6.70 -9.38
N LEU A 206 -17.71 7.69 -8.63
CA LEU A 206 -16.92 8.30 -7.56
C LEU A 206 -16.63 7.32 -6.43
N GLU A 207 -17.60 6.53 -6.00
CA GLU A 207 -17.42 5.48 -4.98
C GLU A 207 -16.37 4.47 -5.44
N VAL A 208 -16.54 3.91 -6.64
CA VAL A 208 -15.60 2.91 -7.19
C VAL A 208 -14.19 3.48 -7.37
N THR A 209 -14.04 4.71 -7.86
CA THR A 209 -12.71 5.33 -8.05
C THR A 209 -12.00 5.64 -6.74
N HIS A 210 -12.72 5.87 -5.63
CA HIS A 210 -12.12 6.08 -4.31
C HIS A 210 -11.83 4.78 -3.57
N GLU A 211 -12.67 3.76 -3.71
CA GLU A 211 -12.54 2.49 -2.97
C GLU A 211 -11.64 1.46 -3.67
N SER A 212 -11.35 1.64 -4.97
CA SER A 212 -10.52 0.73 -5.76
C SER A 212 -9.03 1.11 -5.71
N LEU A 213 -8.19 0.29 -6.35
CA LEU A 213 -6.76 0.55 -6.54
C LEU A 213 -6.51 1.76 -7.45
N LEU A 214 -7.54 2.36 -8.05
CA LEU A 214 -7.44 3.60 -8.80
C LEU A 214 -6.99 4.78 -7.94
N SER A 215 -7.40 4.80 -6.67
CA SER A 215 -6.94 5.79 -5.69
C SER A 215 -5.44 5.66 -5.42
N ASP A 216 -4.98 4.44 -5.18
CA ASP A 216 -3.55 4.11 -5.02
C ASP A 216 -2.74 4.45 -6.28
N ALA A 217 -3.29 4.14 -7.46
CA ALA A 217 -2.66 4.45 -8.74
C ALA A 217 -2.49 5.95 -8.93
N ARG A 218 -3.51 6.76 -8.58
CA ARG A 218 -3.40 8.22 -8.61
C ARG A 218 -2.31 8.71 -7.66
N ASP A 219 -2.38 8.30 -6.39
CA ASP A 219 -1.44 8.78 -5.37
C ASP A 219 0.03 8.45 -5.70
N LEU A 220 0.27 7.30 -6.33
CA LEU A 220 1.62 6.86 -6.71
C LEU A 220 2.08 7.42 -8.07
N LEU A 221 1.21 7.41 -9.09
CA LEU A 221 1.60 7.61 -10.49
C LEU A 221 1.24 9.00 -11.07
N GLU A 222 0.47 9.84 -10.37
CA GLU A 222 0.13 11.19 -10.85
C GLU A 222 1.38 12.09 -10.97
N GLY A 223 2.36 11.89 -10.07
CA GLY A 223 3.54 12.74 -9.93
C GLY A 223 4.71 12.44 -10.87
N ASP A 224 5.89 12.96 -10.50
CA ASP A 224 7.14 12.77 -11.25
C ASP A 224 7.51 11.30 -11.41
N TYR A 225 7.25 10.47 -10.39
CA TYR A 225 7.51 9.03 -10.43
C TYR A 225 6.81 8.34 -11.60
N GLY A 226 5.49 8.50 -11.74
CA GLY A 226 4.74 7.91 -12.85
C GLY A 226 5.17 8.47 -14.20
N ARG A 227 5.51 9.76 -14.28
CA ARG A 227 6.09 10.35 -15.50
C ARG A 227 7.39 9.65 -15.91
N TYR A 228 8.34 9.51 -14.98
CA TYR A 228 9.62 8.85 -15.25
C TYR A 228 9.43 7.37 -15.61
N MET A 229 8.58 6.63 -14.89
CA MET A 229 8.25 5.23 -15.21
C MET A 229 7.80 5.06 -16.66
N GLN A 230 7.02 6.02 -17.20
CA GLN A 230 6.57 6.01 -18.58
C GLN A 230 7.69 6.42 -19.56
N GLU A 231 8.45 7.47 -19.26
CA GLU A 231 9.52 7.98 -20.12
C GLU A 231 10.65 6.95 -20.34
N VAL A 232 10.98 6.17 -19.32
CA VAL A 232 12.00 5.11 -19.40
C VAL A 232 11.44 3.71 -19.67
N ASN A 233 10.16 3.59 -20.06
CA ASN A 233 9.48 2.33 -20.40
C ASN A 233 9.57 1.24 -19.31
N LEU A 234 9.52 1.63 -18.04
CA LEU A 234 9.47 0.70 -16.90
C LEU A 234 8.05 0.21 -16.62
N TRP A 235 7.02 0.94 -17.04
CA TRP A 235 5.60 0.55 -16.93
C TRP A 235 5.12 -0.33 -18.11
N PRO A 236 4.27 -1.35 -17.89
CA PRO A 236 3.82 -1.89 -16.59
C PRO A 236 4.94 -2.66 -15.87
N VAL A 237 4.87 -2.69 -14.55
CA VAL A 237 5.78 -3.52 -13.74
C VAL A 237 5.29 -4.97 -13.81
N GLN A 238 6.21 -5.93 -13.78
CA GLN A 238 5.85 -7.35 -13.74
C GLN A 238 5.01 -7.66 -12.50
N PHE A 239 4.07 -8.59 -12.65
CA PHE A 239 3.21 -9.01 -11.54
C PHE A 239 4.04 -9.61 -10.40
N VAL A 240 3.83 -9.08 -9.19
CA VAL A 240 4.47 -9.56 -7.97
C VAL A 240 3.42 -9.75 -6.87
N THR A 241 3.71 -10.63 -5.92
CA THR A 241 2.89 -10.77 -4.71
C THR A 241 3.74 -10.74 -3.47
N LEU A 242 3.26 -10.10 -2.40
CA LEU A 242 3.93 -10.13 -1.11
C LEU A 242 3.84 -11.54 -0.51
N LYS A 243 5.00 -12.15 -0.20
CA LYS A 243 5.08 -13.43 0.52
C LYS A 243 5.22 -13.20 2.01
N SER A 244 6.11 -12.30 2.41
CA SER A 244 6.23 -11.89 3.81
C SER A 244 6.74 -10.47 3.92
N ALA A 245 6.31 -9.78 4.96
CA ALA A 245 6.87 -8.51 5.41
C ALA A 245 7.20 -8.65 6.90
N LYS A 246 8.36 -8.14 7.31
CA LYS A 246 8.73 -8.00 8.72
C LYS A 246 9.09 -6.55 8.95
N MET A 247 8.54 -6.00 10.03
CA MET A 247 8.84 -4.67 10.48
C MET A 247 9.61 -4.75 11.79
N SER A 248 10.51 -3.80 11.99
CA SER A 248 11.20 -3.60 13.25
C SER A 248 11.51 -2.11 13.43
N ASP A 249 11.65 -1.68 14.68
CA ASP A 249 11.89 -0.29 15.02
C ASP A 249 13.16 0.26 14.36
N GLY A 250 13.04 1.46 13.80
CA GLY A 250 14.16 2.24 13.32
C GLY A 250 14.83 3.06 14.44
N GLY A 251 15.84 3.83 14.05
CA GLY A 251 16.60 4.67 15.00
C GLY A 251 15.90 5.98 15.40
N ALA A 252 14.69 6.26 14.91
CA ALA A 252 13.94 7.49 15.12
C ALA A 252 12.42 7.26 15.04
N GLU A 253 11.63 8.16 15.62
CA GLU A 253 10.16 8.10 15.61
C GLU A 253 9.60 8.11 14.18
N GLY A 254 8.66 7.20 13.90
CA GLY A 254 8.05 7.00 12.57
C GLY A 254 8.96 6.32 11.54
N TRP A 255 10.19 5.94 11.92
CA TRP A 255 11.12 5.20 11.06
C TRP A 255 11.18 3.74 11.45
N HIS A 256 11.17 2.87 10.44
CA HIS A 256 11.19 1.43 10.58
C HIS A 256 12.20 0.79 9.64
N VAL A 257 12.64 -0.41 10.01
CA VAL A 257 13.31 -1.34 9.10
C VAL A 257 12.27 -2.33 8.59
N LEU A 258 11.95 -2.21 7.30
CA LEU A 258 11.00 -3.07 6.59
C LEU A 258 11.76 -4.09 5.75
N GLU A 259 11.67 -5.36 6.11
CA GLU A 259 12.17 -6.48 5.32
C GLU A 259 11.01 -7.10 4.53
N ILE A 260 11.10 -7.10 3.20
CA ILE A 260 10.09 -7.74 2.35
C ILE A 260 10.67 -8.90 1.55
N GLU A 261 9.86 -9.95 1.44
CA GLU A 261 10.03 -11.01 0.45
C GLU A 261 8.81 -10.99 -0.46
N ILE A 262 9.03 -10.74 -1.75
CA ILE A 262 8.00 -10.77 -2.78
C ILE A 262 8.26 -11.95 -3.73
N LEU A 263 7.20 -12.45 -4.36
CA LEU A 263 7.28 -13.45 -5.41
C LEU A 263 7.10 -12.74 -6.75
N VAL A 264 8.08 -12.92 -7.63
CA VAL A 264 8.03 -12.43 -9.01
C VAL A 264 7.52 -13.57 -9.89
N TRP A 265 6.39 -13.36 -10.53
CA TRP A 265 5.68 -14.43 -11.25
C TRP A 265 6.00 -14.42 -12.74
N GLU A 266 6.29 -15.61 -13.28
CA GLU A 266 6.50 -15.85 -14.70
C GLU A 266 5.78 -17.13 -15.15
N ARG A 267 5.55 -17.25 -16.46
CA ARG A 267 4.92 -18.41 -17.07
C ARG A 267 5.97 -19.41 -17.51
N THR A 268 5.73 -20.70 -17.26
CA THR A 268 6.63 -21.79 -17.70
C THR A 268 6.44 -22.14 -19.18
#